data_AF-A0A226EBF8-F1
#
_entry.id   AF-A0A226EBF8-F1
#
_cell.length_a   1.000
_cell.length_b   1.000
_cell.length_c   1.000
_cell.angle_alpha   90.00
_cell.angle_beta   90.00
_cell.angle_gamma   90.00
#
_symmetry.space_group_name_H-M   'P 1'
#
loop_
_entity.id
_entity.type
_entity.pdbx_description
1 polymer ?
#
loop_
_entity_poly.entity_id
_entity_poly.type
_entity_poly.pdbx_seq_one_letter_code
_entity_poly.pdbx_strand_id
1 'polypeptide(L)'
;MVVTPLMWKSMDLLTNTYELIWKNPLEWDVTSKKLIVNPPSTKLIPWLMVVIWYLVSINILSILLLLFQLFGFIHIPLTNLLVLFMVFALFAFVIYLEGIFYLYGDSTAAILNKFAVLEKKLNKASQLQKSNMRDVIGLILNLVSPLAGLFAIFYYFIGCLLLQLDPYSQAEYLLEENGFILSIPIKFLFFFLRYTQCLLFLQAARTISLLICVPTMATYLGLACVSAMDSSAVYFFRRENMILSSYLRNYEICLIHLGIGHNFVSPAVSGTMFFGLVLSVLFNFASLKLYSRIPMTLFPLIPAVAAFILVIIDVMLPMLIDVFKNSKSLQAKWRNILGLIEDKKYLKRKLQSLRTPRIYAGTVVNPMLEYTVVKPIATTLIPTTPIATTQSCGNGKDSLITTTPMLRYKMNSHNKPNVKAPG
;
A
#
# COMPACT_ATOMS: atom_id res chain seq x y z
N MET A 1 5.37 -7.50 19.57
CA MET A 1 4.29 -7.92 18.65
C MET A 1 4.93 -8.71 17.52
N VAL A 2 4.34 -9.81 17.07
CA VAL A 2 4.89 -10.65 15.98
C VAL A 2 3.81 -10.78 14.92
N VAL A 3 4.18 -10.77 13.64
CA VAL A 3 3.20 -11.03 12.57
C VAL A 3 2.75 -12.48 12.65
N THR A 4 1.46 -12.66 12.81
CA THR A 4 0.88 -13.99 13.01
C THR A 4 0.71 -14.71 11.67
N PRO A 5 0.58 -16.05 11.67
CA PRO A 5 0.21 -16.80 10.47
C PRO A 5 -1.13 -16.36 9.86
N LEU A 6 -2.07 -15.91 10.70
CA LEU A 6 -3.39 -15.46 10.25
C LEU A 6 -3.30 -14.14 9.49
N MET A 7 -2.44 -13.23 9.92
CA MET A 7 -2.14 -12.00 9.18
C MET A 7 -1.51 -12.28 7.79
N TRP A 8 -0.62 -13.28 7.66
CA TRP A 8 -0.14 -13.69 6.34
C TRP A 8 -1.25 -14.31 5.47
N LYS A 9 -2.16 -15.08 6.10
CA LYS A 9 -3.31 -15.67 5.42
C LYS A 9 -4.27 -14.61 4.86
N SER A 10 -4.38 -13.42 5.47
CA SER A 10 -5.23 -12.36 4.92
C SER A 10 -4.70 -11.82 3.58
N MET A 11 -3.38 -11.78 3.41
CA MET A 11 -2.75 -11.41 2.13
C MET A 11 -3.00 -12.47 1.06
N ASP A 12 -2.96 -13.75 1.42
CA ASP A 12 -3.31 -14.83 0.50
C ASP A 12 -4.78 -14.78 0.10
N LEU A 13 -5.66 -14.55 1.08
CA LEU A 13 -7.10 -14.41 0.86
C LEU A 13 -7.41 -13.20 -0.01
N LEU A 14 -6.68 -12.09 0.13
CA LEU A 14 -6.81 -10.92 -0.73
C LEU A 14 -6.55 -11.28 -2.19
N THR A 15 -5.42 -11.96 -2.49
CA THR A 15 -5.12 -12.39 -3.86
C THR A 15 -6.16 -13.38 -4.38
N ASN A 16 -6.55 -14.37 -3.58
CA ASN A 16 -7.52 -15.39 -4.00
C ASN A 16 -8.93 -14.82 -4.22
N THR A 17 -9.36 -13.84 -3.42
CA THR A 17 -10.67 -13.19 -3.57
C THR A 17 -10.77 -12.45 -4.91
N TYR A 18 -9.66 -11.88 -5.37
CA TYR A 18 -9.61 -11.04 -6.57
C TYR A 18 -8.81 -11.69 -7.71
N GLU A 19 -8.60 -13.01 -7.66
CA GLU A 19 -7.81 -13.75 -8.67
C GLU A 19 -8.45 -13.69 -10.07
N LEU A 20 -9.78 -13.63 -10.12
CA LEU A 20 -10.54 -13.53 -11.37
C LEU A 20 -10.49 -12.13 -12.00
N ILE A 21 -9.95 -11.13 -11.30
CA ILE A 21 -9.80 -9.76 -11.80
C ILE A 21 -8.48 -9.63 -12.57
N TRP A 22 -8.38 -8.63 -13.43
CA TRP A 22 -7.15 -8.29 -14.14
C TRP A 22 -5.97 -7.97 -13.21
N LYS A 23 -4.75 -8.04 -13.76
CA LYS A 23 -3.53 -7.75 -13.02
C LYS A 23 -3.45 -6.31 -12.52
N ASN A 24 -3.01 -6.12 -11.29
CA ASN A 24 -2.78 -4.82 -10.65
C ASN A 24 -1.29 -4.42 -10.69
N PRO A 25 -0.93 -3.12 -10.61
CA PRO A 25 0.46 -2.70 -10.50
C PRO A 25 1.17 -3.27 -9.26
N LEU A 26 0.43 -3.44 -8.17
CA LEU A 26 0.91 -3.99 -6.91
C LEU A 26 0.06 -5.20 -6.52
N GLU A 27 0.69 -6.38 -6.41
CA GLU A 27 0.02 -7.64 -6.10
C GLU A 27 0.78 -8.46 -5.07
N TRP A 28 0.07 -9.29 -4.31
CA TRP A 28 0.68 -10.27 -3.43
C TRP A 28 0.80 -11.61 -4.15
N ASP A 29 2.03 -12.10 -4.28
CA ASP A 29 2.29 -13.44 -4.83
C ASP A 29 2.21 -14.49 -3.72
N VAL A 30 1.14 -15.29 -3.77
CA VAL A 30 0.86 -16.38 -2.81
C VAL A 30 1.98 -17.42 -2.80
N THR A 31 2.65 -17.65 -3.93
CA THR A 31 3.70 -18.67 -4.06
C THR A 31 4.98 -18.22 -3.40
N SER A 32 5.47 -17.01 -3.74
CA SER A 32 6.71 -16.49 -3.16
C SER A 32 6.53 -15.85 -1.78
N LYS A 33 5.28 -15.64 -1.33
CA LYS A 33 4.93 -14.90 -0.11
C LYS A 33 5.60 -13.53 -0.09
N LYS A 34 5.49 -12.80 -1.21
CA LYS A 34 6.07 -11.48 -1.40
C LYS A 34 5.10 -10.57 -2.11
N LEU A 35 5.20 -9.28 -1.80
CA LEU A 35 4.56 -8.25 -2.59
C LEU A 35 5.40 -8.03 -3.85
N ILE A 36 4.78 -8.15 -5.02
CA ILE A 36 5.40 -7.98 -6.32
C ILE A 36 4.84 -6.74 -7.00
N VAL A 37 5.69 -6.07 -7.78
CA VAL A 37 5.27 -4.98 -8.65
C VAL A 37 5.26 -5.50 -10.06
N ASN A 38 4.12 -5.36 -10.72
CA ASN A 38 4.01 -5.69 -12.13
C ASN A 38 4.42 -4.47 -12.95
N PRO A 39 5.53 -4.53 -13.71
CA PRO A 39 5.96 -3.40 -14.53
C PRO A 39 4.91 -3.13 -15.62
N PRO A 40 4.90 -1.90 -16.17
CA PRO A 40 4.06 -1.57 -17.32
C PRO A 40 4.21 -2.61 -18.43
N SER A 41 3.14 -3.36 -18.70
CA SER A 41 3.12 -4.46 -19.65
C SER A 41 1.74 -4.61 -20.26
N THR A 42 1.62 -5.37 -21.35
CA THR A 42 0.33 -5.65 -22.01
C THR A 42 -0.68 -6.31 -21.07
N LYS A 43 -0.21 -6.98 -20.01
CA LYS A 43 -1.06 -7.59 -18.98
C LYS A 43 -1.76 -6.57 -18.07
N LEU A 44 -1.27 -5.33 -18.01
CA LEU A 44 -1.88 -4.23 -17.24
C LEU A 44 -2.88 -3.41 -18.07
N ILE A 45 -3.05 -3.68 -19.36
CA ILE A 45 -4.00 -2.94 -20.22
C ILE A 45 -5.43 -2.97 -19.66
N PRO A 46 -5.98 -4.11 -19.19
CA PRO A 46 -7.33 -4.10 -18.63
C PRO A 46 -7.46 -3.25 -17.37
N TRP A 47 -6.44 -3.24 -16.51
CA TRP A 47 -6.38 -2.33 -15.35
C TRP A 47 -6.41 -0.88 -15.78
N LEU A 48 -5.58 -0.52 -16.77
CA LEU A 48 -5.49 0.84 -17.28
C LEU A 48 -6.84 1.29 -17.86
N MET A 49 -7.54 0.41 -18.59
CA MET A 49 -8.88 0.71 -19.08
C MET A 49 -9.86 0.95 -17.93
N VAL A 50 -9.86 0.12 -16.90
CA VAL A 50 -10.80 0.29 -15.76
C VAL A 50 -10.50 1.56 -14.95
N VAL A 51 -9.23 1.82 -14.65
CA VAL A 51 -8.85 2.97 -13.82
C VAL A 51 -8.86 4.27 -14.60
N ILE A 52 -8.26 4.32 -15.79
CA ILE A 52 -8.13 5.57 -16.55
C ILE A 52 -9.38 5.85 -17.38
N TRP A 53 -9.95 4.86 -18.08
CA TRP A 53 -11.14 5.14 -18.89
C TRP A 53 -12.39 5.14 -18.04
N TYR A 54 -12.73 4.03 -17.40
CA TYR A 54 -14.04 3.90 -16.78
C TYR A 54 -14.18 4.71 -15.48
N LEU A 55 -13.22 4.63 -14.55
CA LEU A 55 -13.29 5.38 -13.28
C LEU A 55 -13.17 6.90 -13.51
N VAL A 56 -12.30 7.37 -14.41
CA VAL A 56 -12.22 8.82 -14.69
C VAL A 56 -13.49 9.30 -15.40
N SER A 57 -14.02 8.55 -16.38
CA SER A 57 -15.24 8.94 -17.10
C SER A 57 -16.44 9.09 -16.17
N ILE A 58 -16.64 8.15 -15.23
CA ILE A 58 -17.76 8.26 -14.27
C ILE A 58 -17.58 9.44 -13.31
N ASN A 59 -16.35 9.78 -12.91
CA ASN A 59 -16.08 10.95 -12.09
C ASN A 59 -16.33 12.25 -12.87
N ILE A 60 -15.87 12.33 -14.13
CA ILE A 60 -16.12 13.48 -15.00
C ILE A 60 -17.63 13.67 -15.18
N LEU A 61 -18.36 12.60 -15.50
CA LEU A 61 -19.83 12.66 -15.61
C LEU A 61 -20.47 13.14 -14.31
N SER A 62 -20.02 12.63 -13.17
CA SER A 62 -20.53 13.07 -11.86
C SER A 62 -20.28 14.55 -11.60
N ILE A 63 -19.08 15.06 -11.91
CA ILE A 63 -18.76 16.48 -11.82
C ILE A 63 -19.65 17.31 -12.75
N LEU A 64 -19.84 16.88 -14.00
CA LEU A 64 -20.69 17.59 -14.97
C LEU A 64 -22.14 17.69 -14.47
N LEU A 65 -22.71 16.59 -13.97
CA LEU A 65 -24.04 16.59 -13.36
C LEU A 65 -24.14 17.51 -12.14
N LEU A 66 -23.13 17.50 -11.27
CA LEU A 66 -23.06 18.41 -10.12
C LEU A 66 -22.97 19.88 -10.53
N LEU A 67 -22.19 20.19 -11.58
CA LEU A 67 -22.09 21.54 -12.13
C LEU A 67 -23.41 21.99 -12.77
N PHE A 68 -24.08 21.13 -13.54
CA PHE A 68 -25.37 21.46 -14.13
C PHE A 68 -26.44 21.73 -13.07
N GLN A 69 -26.44 20.97 -11.97
CA GLN A 69 -27.27 21.27 -10.81
C GLN A 69 -26.92 22.63 -10.19
N LEU A 70 -25.62 22.92 -10.00
CA LEU A 70 -25.15 24.15 -9.37
C LEU A 70 -25.54 25.41 -10.16
N PHE A 71 -25.50 25.34 -11.49
CA PHE A 71 -25.91 26.44 -12.39
C PHE A 71 -27.41 26.50 -12.64
N GLY A 72 -28.20 25.57 -12.09
CA GLY A 72 -29.66 25.55 -12.24
C GLY A 72 -30.13 25.11 -13.64
N PHE A 73 -29.29 24.47 -14.43
CA PHE A 73 -29.69 23.90 -15.73
C PHE A 73 -30.57 22.66 -15.56
N ILE A 74 -30.37 21.92 -14.47
CA ILE A 74 -31.06 20.67 -14.17
C ILE A 74 -31.50 20.69 -12.71
N HIS A 75 -32.64 20.05 -12.41
CA HIS A 75 -33.12 19.86 -11.05
C HIS A 75 -33.07 18.37 -10.64
N ILE A 76 -31.99 17.97 -9.97
CA ILE A 76 -31.76 16.66 -9.41
C ILE A 76 -32.34 16.60 -7.99
N PRO A 77 -33.17 15.59 -7.64
CA PRO A 77 -33.67 15.45 -6.28
C PRO A 77 -32.51 15.25 -5.29
N LEU A 78 -32.63 15.84 -4.10
CA LEU A 78 -31.57 15.85 -3.08
C LEU A 78 -30.98 14.46 -2.78
N THR A 79 -31.81 13.41 -2.78
CA THR A 79 -31.37 12.03 -2.56
C THR A 79 -30.35 11.60 -3.63
N ASN A 80 -30.66 11.83 -4.91
CA ASN A 80 -29.80 11.46 -6.03
C ASN A 80 -28.55 12.32 -6.06
N LEU A 81 -28.68 13.62 -5.74
CA LEU A 81 -27.55 14.55 -5.63
C LEU A 81 -26.53 14.09 -4.59
N LEU A 82 -27.02 13.66 -3.42
CA LEU A 82 -26.16 13.19 -2.35
C LEU A 82 -25.49 11.86 -2.73
N VAL A 83 -26.23 10.91 -3.31
CA VAL A 83 -25.65 9.65 -3.77
C VAL A 83 -24.60 9.89 -4.85
N LEU A 84 -24.85 10.82 -5.77
CA LEU A 84 -23.89 11.25 -6.79
C LEU A 84 -22.60 11.78 -6.15
N PHE A 85 -22.71 12.62 -5.12
CA PHE A 85 -21.56 13.16 -4.41
C PHE A 85 -20.78 12.08 -3.64
N MET A 86 -21.48 11.09 -3.05
CA MET A 86 -20.84 9.92 -2.42
C MET A 86 -20.07 9.06 -3.42
N VAL A 87 -20.70 8.74 -4.55
CA VAL A 87 -20.10 7.93 -5.62
C VAL A 87 -18.89 8.65 -6.20
N PHE A 88 -19.00 9.96 -6.43
CA PHE A 88 -17.89 10.82 -6.83
C PHE A 88 -16.74 10.78 -5.82
N ALA A 89 -17.00 11.07 -4.54
CA ALA A 89 -15.97 11.09 -3.51
C ALA A 89 -15.29 9.71 -3.35
N LEU A 90 -16.06 8.61 -3.42
CA LEU A 90 -15.55 7.26 -3.34
C LEU A 90 -14.64 6.92 -4.53
N PHE A 91 -15.08 7.16 -5.76
CA PHE A 91 -14.26 6.84 -6.93
C PHE A 91 -13.07 7.78 -7.11
N ALA A 92 -13.19 9.06 -6.72
CA ALA A 92 -12.05 9.97 -6.65
C ALA A 92 -11.00 9.46 -5.66
N PHE A 93 -11.42 8.94 -4.50
CA PHE A 93 -10.52 8.30 -3.54
C PHE A 93 -9.84 7.06 -4.12
N VAL A 94 -10.58 6.20 -4.81
CA VAL A 94 -10.03 4.99 -5.44
C VAL A 94 -9.00 5.34 -6.52
N ILE A 95 -9.30 6.30 -7.40
CA ILE A 95 -8.34 6.79 -8.42
C ILE A 95 -7.06 7.30 -7.74
N TYR A 96 -7.21 8.08 -6.65
CA TYR A 96 -6.08 8.59 -5.89
C TYR A 96 -5.20 7.45 -5.33
N LEU A 97 -5.80 6.43 -4.72
CA LEU A 97 -5.08 5.28 -4.19
C LEU A 97 -4.41 4.44 -5.27
N GLU A 98 -5.08 4.19 -6.39
CA GLU A 98 -4.49 3.51 -7.54
C GLU A 98 -3.28 4.28 -8.08
N GLY A 99 -3.36 5.60 -8.14
CA GLY A 99 -2.24 6.47 -8.47
C GLY A 99 -1.07 6.31 -7.50
N ILE A 100 -1.33 6.25 -6.18
CA ILE A 100 -0.29 5.98 -5.18
C ILE A 100 0.34 4.60 -5.38
N PHE A 101 -0.46 3.55 -5.56
CA PHE A 101 0.05 2.19 -5.75
C PHE A 101 0.86 2.06 -7.04
N TYR A 102 0.44 2.74 -8.10
CA TYR A 102 1.19 2.78 -9.36
C TYR A 102 2.52 3.52 -9.21
N LEU A 103 2.53 4.71 -8.59
CA LEU A 103 3.73 5.54 -8.46
C LEU A 103 4.73 5.02 -7.42
N TYR A 104 4.24 4.46 -6.30
CA TYR A 104 5.07 4.08 -5.16
C TYR A 104 5.08 2.57 -4.86
N GLY A 105 4.52 1.76 -5.75
CA GLY A 105 4.43 0.31 -5.60
C GLY A 105 5.78 -0.36 -5.32
N ASP A 106 6.84 0.06 -6.03
CA ASP A 106 8.20 -0.48 -5.86
C ASP A 106 8.74 -0.26 -4.44
N SER A 107 8.52 0.96 -3.91
CA SER A 107 8.92 1.32 -2.56
C SER A 107 8.17 0.46 -1.54
N THR A 108 6.84 0.37 -1.68
CA THR A 108 5.98 -0.42 -0.79
C THR A 108 6.35 -1.90 -0.78
N ALA A 109 6.53 -2.50 -1.96
CA ALA A 109 6.93 -3.90 -2.09
C ALA A 109 8.31 -4.17 -1.51
N ALA A 110 9.29 -3.30 -1.80
CA ALA A 110 10.63 -3.43 -1.25
C ALA A 110 10.59 -3.43 0.29
N ILE A 111 9.85 -2.52 0.91
CA ILE A 111 9.80 -2.37 2.36
C ILE A 111 9.15 -3.57 3.02
N LEU A 112 7.96 -3.98 2.55
CA LEU A 112 7.26 -5.11 3.15
C LEU A 112 8.11 -6.38 3.08
N ASN A 113 8.70 -6.65 1.91
CA ASN A 113 9.54 -7.83 1.70
C ASN A 113 10.82 -7.78 2.55
N LYS A 114 11.45 -6.61 2.68
CA LYS A 114 12.68 -6.45 3.46
C LYS A 114 12.42 -6.51 4.95
N PHE A 115 11.31 -5.96 5.45
CA PHE A 115 10.91 -6.14 6.83
C PHE A 115 10.56 -7.59 7.14
N ALA A 116 9.88 -8.30 6.25
CA ALA A 116 9.62 -9.73 6.43
C ALA A 116 10.93 -10.54 6.55
N VAL A 117 11.95 -10.22 5.76
CA VAL A 117 13.28 -10.84 5.87
C VAL A 117 14.00 -10.43 7.16
N LEU A 118 13.92 -9.16 7.55
CA LEU A 118 14.55 -8.64 8.75
C LEU A 118 13.93 -9.23 10.02
N GLU A 119 12.61 -9.31 10.09
CA GLU A 119 11.86 -9.95 11.18
C GLU A 119 12.29 -11.42 11.33
N LYS A 120 12.34 -12.19 10.23
CA LYS A 120 12.82 -13.59 10.27
C LYS A 120 14.25 -13.71 10.79
N LYS A 121 15.14 -12.76 10.48
CA LYS A 121 16.52 -12.74 10.98
C LYS A 121 16.58 -12.42 12.48
N LEU A 122 15.79 -11.44 12.94
CA LEU A 122 15.75 -11.02 14.34
C LEU A 122 15.06 -12.07 15.22
N ASN A 123 13.96 -12.67 14.76
CA ASN A 123 13.20 -13.66 15.53
C ASN A 123 13.94 -14.98 15.77
N LYS A 124 14.88 -15.35 14.90
CA LYS A 124 15.78 -16.50 15.16
C LYS A 124 16.57 -16.33 16.46
N ALA A 125 16.85 -15.09 16.86
CA ALA A 125 17.54 -14.79 18.11
C ALA A 125 16.58 -14.70 19.32
N SER A 126 15.28 -14.51 19.09
CA SER A 126 14.29 -14.20 20.14
C SER A 126 13.20 -15.25 20.33
N GLN A 127 13.47 -16.52 20.01
CA GLN A 127 12.50 -17.65 20.02
C GLN A 127 11.71 -17.88 21.33
N LEU A 128 11.97 -17.13 22.40
CA LEU A 128 11.42 -17.38 23.73
C LEU A 128 10.04 -16.79 24.02
N GLN A 129 9.48 -15.88 23.20
CA GLN A 129 8.27 -15.15 23.60
C GLN A 129 7.03 -15.55 22.78
N LYS A 130 6.41 -16.66 23.16
CA LYS A 130 5.10 -17.08 22.64
C LYS A 130 3.98 -16.40 23.43
N SER A 131 3.45 -15.28 22.92
CA SER A 131 2.31 -14.63 23.56
C SER A 131 1.00 -15.33 23.19
N ASN A 132 0.24 -15.79 24.18
CA ASN A 132 -1.10 -16.41 24.03
C ASN A 132 -2.23 -15.41 23.69
N MET A 133 -1.93 -14.20 23.20
CA MET A 133 -2.99 -13.25 22.84
C MET A 133 -3.74 -13.73 21.60
N ARG A 134 -5.08 -13.72 21.68
CA ARG A 134 -5.95 -13.96 20.52
C ARG A 134 -5.63 -12.94 19.44
N ASP A 135 -5.38 -13.42 18.24
CA ASP A 135 -5.03 -12.58 17.10
C ASP A 135 -6.27 -11.95 16.45
N VAL A 136 -6.85 -10.98 17.17
CA VAL A 136 -8.04 -10.26 16.73
C VAL A 136 -7.77 -9.47 15.44
N ILE A 137 -6.58 -8.88 15.31
CA ILE A 137 -6.20 -8.13 14.10
C ILE A 137 -6.13 -9.05 12.88
N GLY A 138 -5.46 -10.22 13.00
CA GLY A 138 -5.43 -11.19 11.93
C GLY A 138 -6.84 -11.63 11.50
N LEU A 139 -7.75 -11.83 12.44
CA LEU A 139 -9.16 -12.17 12.14
C LEU A 139 -9.84 -11.04 11.34
N ILE A 140 -9.72 -9.79 11.81
CA ILE A 140 -10.30 -8.61 11.13
C ILE A 140 -9.74 -8.50 9.71
N LEU A 141 -8.42 -8.59 9.53
CA LEU A 141 -7.79 -8.48 8.21
C LEU A 141 -8.25 -9.57 7.23
N ASN A 142 -8.49 -10.80 7.70
CA ASN A 142 -9.05 -11.86 6.86
C ASN A 142 -10.51 -11.59 6.46
N LEU A 143 -11.26 -10.87 7.29
CA LEU A 143 -12.66 -10.56 7.01
C LEU A 143 -12.82 -9.37 6.05
N VAL A 144 -11.85 -8.43 6.04
CA VAL A 144 -11.91 -7.21 5.22
C VAL A 144 -12.07 -7.49 3.73
N SER A 145 -11.23 -8.34 3.14
CA SER A 145 -11.26 -8.62 1.68
C SER A 145 -12.59 -9.22 1.20
N PRO A 146 -13.10 -10.33 1.77
CA PRO A 146 -14.38 -10.90 1.34
C PRO A 146 -15.56 -9.98 1.64
N LEU A 147 -15.56 -9.25 2.77
CA LEU A 147 -16.62 -8.28 3.06
C LEU A 147 -16.63 -7.14 2.06
N ALA A 148 -15.47 -6.60 1.69
CA ALA A 148 -15.37 -5.52 0.70
C ALA A 148 -15.87 -6.00 -0.67
N GLY A 149 -15.52 -7.21 -1.09
CA GLY A 149 -16.01 -7.82 -2.33
C GLY A 149 -17.52 -8.03 -2.31
N LEU A 150 -18.07 -8.63 -1.25
CA LEU A 150 -19.51 -8.82 -1.07
C LEU A 150 -20.25 -7.48 -1.07
N PHE A 151 -19.68 -6.49 -0.40
CA PHE A 151 -20.25 -5.14 -0.31
C PHE A 151 -20.33 -4.46 -1.67
N ALA A 152 -19.27 -4.55 -2.48
CA ALA A 152 -19.26 -4.05 -3.85
C ALA A 152 -20.33 -4.72 -4.73
N ILE A 153 -20.46 -6.03 -4.66
CA ILE A 153 -21.47 -6.79 -5.42
C ILE A 153 -22.87 -6.39 -4.97
N PHE A 154 -23.13 -6.33 -3.66
CA PHE A 154 -24.42 -5.93 -3.11
C PHE A 154 -24.82 -4.51 -3.54
N TYR A 155 -23.89 -3.55 -3.44
CA TYR A 155 -24.15 -2.18 -3.86
C TYR A 155 -24.42 -2.08 -5.36
N TYR A 156 -23.69 -2.83 -6.19
CA TYR A 156 -23.95 -2.88 -7.63
C TYR A 156 -25.35 -3.40 -7.95
N PHE A 157 -25.74 -4.56 -7.41
CA PHE A 157 -27.04 -5.15 -7.73
C PHE A 157 -28.21 -4.31 -7.19
N ILE A 158 -28.14 -3.87 -5.92
CA ILE A 158 -29.23 -3.15 -5.29
C ILE A 158 -29.22 -1.66 -5.68
N GLY A 159 -28.07 -1.00 -5.58
CA GLY A 159 -27.94 0.44 -5.84
C GLY A 159 -28.00 0.78 -7.33
N CYS A 160 -27.19 0.11 -8.15
CA CYS A 160 -27.09 0.45 -9.58
C CYS A 160 -28.19 -0.21 -10.40
N LEU A 161 -28.36 -1.53 -10.33
CA LEU A 161 -29.31 -2.23 -11.21
C LEU A 161 -30.76 -2.06 -10.78
N LEU A 162 -31.07 -2.27 -9.50
CA LEU A 162 -32.45 -2.24 -9.01
C LEU A 162 -32.95 -0.81 -8.81
N LEU A 163 -32.16 0.05 -8.16
CA LEU A 163 -32.58 1.40 -7.77
C LEU A 163 -32.12 2.49 -8.74
N GLN A 164 -31.29 2.17 -9.74
CA GLN A 164 -30.83 3.11 -10.77
C GLN A 164 -30.20 4.39 -10.17
N LEU A 165 -29.51 4.25 -9.02
CA LEU A 165 -28.88 5.37 -8.32
C LEU A 165 -27.54 5.79 -8.91
N ASP A 166 -27.11 5.14 -9.98
CA ASP A 166 -25.81 5.36 -10.56
C ASP A 166 -25.77 6.59 -11.50
N PRO A 167 -24.59 7.22 -11.70
CA PRO A 167 -24.48 8.44 -12.50
C PRO A 167 -24.95 8.29 -13.95
N TYR A 168 -24.86 7.10 -14.55
CA TYR A 168 -25.32 6.88 -15.93
C TYR A 168 -26.85 6.83 -16.00
N SER A 169 -27.51 6.11 -15.09
CA SER A 169 -28.98 6.13 -14.99
C SER A 169 -29.51 7.53 -14.71
N GLN A 170 -28.86 8.28 -13.82
CA GLN A 170 -29.24 9.66 -13.54
C GLN A 170 -29.07 10.56 -14.77
N ALA A 171 -27.96 10.44 -15.50
CA ALA A 171 -27.75 11.20 -16.73
C ALA A 171 -28.79 10.88 -17.81
N GLU A 172 -29.13 9.60 -18.00
CA GLU A 172 -30.16 9.15 -18.94
C GLU A 172 -31.53 9.75 -18.60
N TYR A 173 -31.95 9.65 -17.33
CA TYR A 173 -33.22 10.23 -16.86
C TYR A 173 -33.29 11.75 -17.09
N LEU A 174 -32.21 12.47 -16.78
CA LEU A 174 -32.16 13.93 -16.93
C LEU A 174 -32.14 14.38 -18.39
N LEU A 175 -31.55 13.61 -19.29
CA LEU A 175 -31.60 13.89 -20.72
C LEU A 175 -33.03 13.71 -21.26
N GLU A 176 -33.72 12.65 -20.85
CA GLU A 176 -35.12 12.43 -21.25
C GLU A 176 -36.08 13.49 -20.68
N GLU A 177 -35.90 13.89 -19.42
CA GLU A 177 -36.72 14.94 -18.77
C GLU A 177 -36.61 16.30 -19.49
N ASN A 178 -35.44 16.62 -20.04
CA ASN A 178 -35.21 17.84 -20.82
C ASN A 178 -35.67 17.75 -22.29
N GLY A 179 -36.40 16.68 -22.66
CA GLY A 179 -36.98 16.52 -23.99
C GLY A 179 -36.01 15.99 -25.06
N PHE A 180 -34.82 15.54 -24.69
CA PHE A 180 -33.91 14.89 -25.64
C PHE A 180 -34.41 13.46 -25.95
N ILE A 181 -34.81 13.22 -27.20
CA ILE A 181 -35.18 11.89 -27.67
C ILE A 181 -33.89 11.08 -27.89
N LEU A 182 -33.50 10.27 -26.91
CA LEU A 182 -32.34 9.40 -27.01
C LEU A 182 -32.58 8.29 -28.02
N SER A 183 -31.70 8.20 -29.03
CA SER A 183 -31.74 7.13 -30.01
C SER A 183 -31.45 5.77 -29.35
N ILE A 184 -32.01 4.69 -29.91
CA ILE A 184 -31.80 3.31 -29.45
C ILE A 184 -30.30 2.97 -29.21
N PRO A 185 -29.34 3.31 -30.11
CA PRO A 185 -27.93 3.00 -29.86
C PRO A 185 -27.36 3.73 -28.62
N ILE A 186 -27.84 4.93 -28.31
CA ILE A 186 -27.39 5.67 -27.12
C ILE A 186 -27.93 5.01 -25.85
N LYS A 187 -29.21 4.58 -25.83
CA LYS A 187 -29.76 3.82 -24.70
C LYS A 187 -29.02 2.51 -24.47
N PHE A 188 -28.67 1.81 -25.56
CA PHE A 188 -27.86 0.59 -25.48
C PHE A 188 -26.46 0.87 -24.92
N LEU A 189 -25.84 2.00 -25.28
CA LEU A 189 -24.57 2.44 -24.71
C LEU A 189 -24.68 2.71 -23.21
N PHE A 190 -25.70 3.44 -22.75
CA PHE A 190 -25.94 3.68 -21.32
C PHE A 190 -26.17 2.37 -20.56
N PHE A 191 -26.91 1.42 -21.13
CA PHE A 191 -27.10 0.10 -20.55
C PHE A 191 -25.76 -0.65 -20.40
N PHE A 192 -24.91 -0.63 -21.43
CA PHE A 192 -23.57 -1.23 -21.36
C PHE A 192 -22.69 -0.55 -20.30
N LEU A 193 -22.67 0.78 -20.26
CA LEU A 193 -21.92 1.55 -19.27
C LEU A 193 -22.38 1.24 -17.83
N ARG A 194 -23.68 1.08 -17.61
CA ARG A 194 -24.24 0.62 -16.32
C ARG A 194 -23.72 -0.76 -15.94
N TYR A 195 -23.70 -1.71 -16.88
CA TYR A 195 -23.16 -3.05 -16.63
C TYR A 195 -21.66 -3.02 -16.27
N THR A 196 -20.87 -2.16 -16.92
CA THR A 196 -19.43 -2.02 -16.63
C THR A 196 -19.13 -1.50 -15.22
N GLN A 197 -20.11 -0.91 -14.51
CA GLN A 197 -19.92 -0.43 -13.14
C GLN A 197 -19.60 -1.53 -12.15
N CYS A 198 -20.04 -2.77 -12.40
CA CYS A 198 -19.66 -3.93 -11.57
C CYS A 198 -18.13 -4.04 -11.43
N LEU A 199 -17.43 -3.84 -12.54
CA LEU A 199 -15.96 -3.88 -12.59
C LEU A 199 -15.34 -2.73 -11.78
N LEU A 200 -15.98 -1.55 -11.76
CA LEU A 200 -15.52 -0.40 -10.98
C LEU A 200 -15.65 -0.63 -9.48
N PHE A 201 -16.78 -1.19 -9.03
CA PHE A 201 -16.97 -1.51 -7.61
C PHE A 201 -16.04 -2.62 -7.15
N LEU A 202 -15.82 -3.65 -7.97
CA LEU A 202 -14.85 -4.70 -7.67
C LEU A 202 -13.41 -4.16 -7.60
N GLN A 203 -13.04 -3.24 -8.50
CA GLN A 203 -11.75 -2.55 -8.42
C GLN A 203 -11.64 -1.76 -7.11
N ALA A 204 -12.65 -0.94 -6.79
CA ALA A 204 -12.68 -0.14 -5.56
C ALA A 204 -12.52 -1.02 -4.31
N ALA A 205 -13.25 -2.13 -4.23
CA ALA A 205 -13.13 -3.09 -3.15
C ALA A 205 -11.73 -3.67 -3.02
N ARG A 206 -11.09 -4.03 -4.14
CA ARG A 206 -9.70 -4.52 -4.16
C ARG A 206 -8.71 -3.46 -3.68
N THR A 207 -8.82 -2.22 -4.16
CA THR A 207 -7.94 -1.10 -3.80
C THR A 207 -8.05 -0.78 -2.31
N ILE A 208 -9.28 -0.70 -1.77
CA ILE A 208 -9.52 -0.46 -0.34
C ILE A 208 -8.98 -1.62 0.51
N SER A 209 -9.18 -2.87 0.08
CA SER A 209 -8.63 -4.03 0.79
C SER A 209 -7.10 -4.01 0.81
N LEU A 210 -6.45 -3.64 -0.30
CA LEU A 210 -4.99 -3.45 -0.36
C LEU A 210 -4.52 -2.33 0.58
N LEU A 211 -5.24 -1.20 0.61
CA LEU A 211 -4.96 -0.07 1.50
C LEU A 211 -5.05 -0.45 2.98
N ILE A 212 -5.94 -1.36 3.36
CA ILE A 212 -6.04 -1.79 4.75
C ILE A 212 -4.97 -2.85 5.06
N CYS A 213 -4.86 -3.88 4.23
CA CYS A 213 -3.99 -5.03 4.51
C CYS A 213 -2.50 -4.68 4.43
N VAL A 214 -2.03 -4.02 3.37
CA VAL A 214 -0.59 -3.80 3.14
C VAL A 214 0.03 -2.88 4.21
N PRO A 215 -0.51 -1.69 4.51
CA PRO A 215 0.04 -0.82 5.55
C PRO A 215 -0.06 -1.43 6.95
N THR A 216 -1.15 -2.15 7.26
CA THR A 216 -1.28 -2.84 8.55
C THR A 216 -0.17 -3.89 8.69
N MET A 217 0.03 -4.74 7.68
CA MET A 217 1.11 -5.72 7.64
C MET A 217 2.49 -5.06 7.79
N ALA A 218 2.76 -3.99 7.03
CA ALA A 218 4.03 -3.27 7.10
C ALA A 218 4.29 -2.68 8.49
N THR A 219 3.25 -2.12 9.13
CA THR A 219 3.34 -1.51 10.45
C THR A 219 3.59 -2.55 11.53
N TYR A 220 2.91 -3.69 11.48
CA TYR A 220 3.16 -4.82 12.39
C TYR A 220 4.56 -5.42 12.21
N LEU A 221 5.03 -5.58 10.98
CA LEU A 221 6.40 -6.01 10.70
C LEU A 221 7.42 -5.03 11.26
N GLY A 222 7.19 -3.72 11.08
CA GLY A 222 8.03 -2.66 11.65
C GLY A 222 8.06 -2.71 13.18
N LEU A 223 6.90 -2.83 13.82
CA LEU A 223 6.77 -3.00 15.28
C LEU A 223 7.46 -4.26 15.77
N ALA A 224 7.35 -5.37 15.05
CA ALA A 224 8.02 -6.62 15.38
C ALA A 224 9.53 -6.47 15.33
N CYS A 225 10.07 -5.84 14.28
CA CYS A 225 11.49 -5.55 14.17
C CYS A 225 11.98 -4.64 15.32
N VAL A 226 11.26 -3.55 15.63
CA VAL A 226 11.61 -2.63 16.72
C VAL A 226 11.56 -3.35 18.07
N SER A 227 10.52 -4.14 18.33
CA SER A 227 10.36 -4.91 19.56
C SER A 227 11.45 -5.96 19.73
N ALA A 228 11.85 -6.65 18.66
CA ALA A 228 12.94 -7.64 18.70
C ALA A 228 14.30 -6.97 18.94
N MET A 229 14.52 -5.77 18.40
CA MET A 229 15.72 -4.98 18.69
C MET A 229 15.74 -4.47 20.14
N ASP A 230 14.58 -4.08 20.70
CA ASP A 230 14.46 -3.65 22.10
C ASP A 230 14.78 -4.77 23.09
N SER A 231 14.19 -5.95 22.88
CA SER A 231 14.42 -7.11 23.76
C SER A 231 15.88 -7.60 23.69
N SER A 232 16.46 -7.56 22.49
CA SER A 232 17.86 -7.95 22.26
C SER A 232 18.85 -6.97 22.90
N ALA A 233 18.54 -5.67 22.94
CA ALA A 233 19.47 -4.64 23.37
C ALA A 233 20.09 -4.91 24.74
N VAL A 234 19.27 -5.27 25.74
CA VAL A 234 19.73 -5.51 27.12
C VAL A 234 20.77 -6.62 27.18
N TYR A 235 20.57 -7.70 26.42
CA TYR A 235 21.50 -8.82 26.39
C TYR A 235 22.83 -8.46 25.72
N PHE A 236 22.78 -7.74 24.60
CA PHE A 236 23.98 -7.45 23.82
C PHE A 236 24.84 -6.33 24.39
N PHE A 237 24.28 -5.37 25.13
CA PHE A 237 25.09 -4.37 25.81
C PHE A 237 25.96 -4.96 26.93
N ARG A 238 25.58 -6.13 27.46
CA ARG A 238 26.35 -6.87 28.48
C ARG A 238 27.44 -7.77 27.88
N ARG A 239 27.34 -8.12 26.59
CA ARG A 239 28.26 -9.03 25.89
C ARG A 239 29.17 -8.25 24.92
N GLU A 240 30.26 -8.86 24.49
CA GLU A 240 31.37 -8.27 23.71
C GLU A 240 30.98 -7.27 22.60
N ASN A 241 31.88 -6.28 22.39
CA ASN A 241 31.71 -5.11 21.53
C ASN A 241 31.38 -5.40 20.05
N MET A 242 31.81 -6.54 19.49
CA MET A 242 31.57 -6.84 18.07
C MET A 242 30.09 -6.96 17.72
N ILE A 243 29.28 -7.49 18.64
CA ILE A 243 27.87 -7.78 18.37
C ILE A 243 27.06 -6.49 18.23
N LEU A 244 27.41 -5.46 19.02
CA LEU A 244 26.72 -4.18 19.07
C LEU A 244 26.75 -3.43 17.72
N SER A 245 27.86 -3.54 16.98
CA SER A 245 27.99 -2.94 15.64
C SER A 245 26.98 -3.52 14.63
N SER A 246 26.73 -4.83 14.71
CA SER A 246 25.78 -5.53 13.84
C SER A 246 24.33 -5.11 14.15
N TYR A 247 24.00 -4.88 15.43
CA TYR A 247 22.68 -4.38 15.84
C TYR A 247 22.41 -2.97 15.37
N LEU A 248 23.37 -2.06 15.54
CA LEU A 248 23.23 -0.70 15.01
C LEU A 248 23.08 -0.70 13.49
N ARG A 249 23.81 -1.58 12.79
CA ARG A 249 23.62 -1.76 11.34
C ARG A 249 22.22 -2.23 11.00
N ASN A 250 21.65 -3.20 11.73
CA ASN A 250 20.27 -3.66 11.50
C ASN A 250 19.24 -2.55 11.78
N TYR A 251 19.48 -1.70 12.78
CA TYR A 251 18.64 -0.55 13.06
C TYR A 251 18.75 0.51 11.97
N GLU A 252 19.96 0.83 11.50
CA GLU A 252 20.19 1.70 10.33
C GLU A 252 19.45 1.19 9.10
N ILE A 253 19.54 -0.11 8.84
CA ILE A 253 18.78 -0.78 7.78
C ILE A 253 17.28 -0.55 8.00
N CYS A 254 16.74 -0.78 9.20
CA CYS A 254 15.33 -0.55 9.50
C CYS A 254 14.90 0.91 9.23
N LEU A 255 15.71 1.89 9.65
CA LEU A 255 15.46 3.31 9.41
C LEU A 255 15.48 3.67 7.93
N ILE A 256 16.43 3.14 7.16
CA ILE A 256 16.49 3.36 5.71
C ILE A 256 15.21 2.82 5.05
N HIS A 257 14.74 1.64 5.44
CA HIS A 257 13.50 1.07 4.89
C HIS A 257 12.26 1.90 5.29
N LEU A 258 12.16 2.37 6.53
CA LEU A 258 11.10 3.30 6.94
C LEU A 258 11.16 4.62 6.15
N GLY A 259 12.36 5.13 5.89
CA GLY A 259 12.58 6.32 5.07
C GLY A 259 12.11 6.15 3.63
N ILE A 260 12.43 5.02 3.00
CA ILE A 260 11.91 4.69 1.65
C ILE A 260 10.37 4.63 1.67
N GLY A 261 9.79 4.15 2.77
CA GLY A 261 8.34 4.03 2.94
C GLY A 261 7.60 5.33 3.11
N HIS A 262 8.30 6.38 3.51
CA HIS A 262 7.71 7.68 3.73
C HIS A 262 6.98 8.19 2.47
N ASN A 263 7.54 7.94 1.29
CA ASN A 263 6.96 8.35 0.00
C ASN A 263 5.59 7.71 -0.28
N PHE A 264 5.35 6.51 0.24
CA PHE A 264 4.05 5.83 0.13
C PHE A 264 3.13 6.18 1.31
N VAL A 265 3.64 6.09 2.54
CA VAL A 265 2.86 6.26 3.76
C VAL A 265 2.31 7.67 3.88
N SER A 266 3.12 8.70 3.58
CA SER A 266 2.69 10.10 3.73
C SER A 266 1.47 10.45 2.86
N PRO A 267 1.47 10.23 1.52
CA PRO A 267 0.28 10.49 0.72
C PRO A 267 -0.86 9.52 1.04
N ALA A 268 -0.59 8.24 1.31
CA ALA A 268 -1.65 7.28 1.65
C ALA A 268 -2.42 7.72 2.92
N VAL A 269 -1.71 8.13 3.97
CA VAL A 269 -2.32 8.61 5.21
C VAL A 269 -3.04 9.94 4.97
N SER A 270 -2.41 10.90 4.28
CA SER A 270 -3.02 12.20 3.99
C SER A 270 -4.32 12.07 3.20
N GLY A 271 -4.32 11.25 2.14
CA GLY A 271 -5.51 11.01 1.33
C GLY A 271 -6.57 10.24 2.10
N THR A 272 -6.20 9.21 2.86
CA THR A 272 -7.16 8.45 3.68
C THR A 272 -7.83 9.34 4.73
N MET A 273 -7.08 10.25 5.35
CA MET A 273 -7.66 11.23 6.28
C MET A 273 -8.59 12.22 5.59
N PHE A 274 -8.17 12.78 4.46
CA PHE A 274 -8.97 13.76 3.71
C PHE A 274 -10.27 13.14 3.17
N PHE A 275 -10.17 12.06 2.39
CA PHE A 275 -11.33 11.38 1.82
C PHE A 275 -12.16 10.68 2.89
N GLY A 276 -11.54 10.15 3.95
CA GLY A 276 -12.25 9.56 5.08
C GLY A 276 -13.13 10.59 5.81
N LEU A 277 -12.63 11.81 6.02
CA LEU A 277 -13.42 12.91 6.59
C LEU A 277 -14.57 13.31 5.66
N VAL A 278 -14.30 13.51 4.37
CA VAL A 278 -15.34 13.86 3.38
C VAL A 278 -16.43 12.78 3.35
N LEU A 279 -16.05 11.51 3.19
CA LEU A 279 -17.00 10.40 3.16
C LEU A 279 -17.77 10.25 4.48
N SER A 280 -17.11 10.39 5.63
CA SER A 280 -17.78 10.32 6.94
C SER A 280 -18.86 11.41 7.10
N VAL A 281 -18.55 12.65 6.71
CA VAL A 281 -19.53 13.75 6.73
C VAL A 281 -20.71 13.45 5.82
N LEU A 282 -20.45 12.95 4.60
CA LEU A 282 -21.50 12.61 3.65
C LEU A 282 -22.39 11.48 4.15
N PHE A 283 -21.81 10.37 4.63
CA PHE A 283 -22.58 9.23 5.12
C PHE A 283 -23.38 9.61 6.37
N ASN A 284 -22.81 10.36 7.32
CA ASN A 284 -23.55 10.84 8.49
C ASN A 284 -24.71 11.77 8.10
N PHE A 285 -24.47 12.71 7.19
CA PHE A 285 -25.52 13.60 6.70
C PHE A 285 -26.63 12.81 5.99
N ALA A 286 -26.28 11.82 5.18
CA ALA A 286 -27.23 10.94 4.51
C ALA A 286 -28.08 10.13 5.49
N SER A 287 -27.45 9.52 6.50
CA SER A 287 -28.15 8.76 7.53
C SER A 287 -29.18 9.62 8.26
N LEU A 288 -28.85 10.88 8.56
CA LEU A 288 -29.75 11.79 9.29
C LEU A 288 -30.85 12.39 8.41
N LYS A 289 -30.53 12.80 7.18
CA LYS A 289 -31.44 13.56 6.32
C LYS A 289 -32.22 12.73 5.32
N LEU A 290 -31.77 11.52 5.00
CA LEU A 290 -32.39 10.67 3.99
C LEU A 290 -33.09 9.43 4.57
N TYR A 291 -33.25 9.34 5.89
CA TYR A 291 -33.92 8.21 6.58
C TYR A 291 -35.26 7.83 5.96
N SER A 292 -36.10 8.82 5.60
CA SER A 292 -37.43 8.56 5.02
C SER A 292 -37.45 8.44 3.50
N ARG A 293 -36.32 8.69 2.82
CA ARG A 293 -36.25 8.73 1.35
C ARG A 293 -35.44 7.59 0.75
N ILE A 294 -34.46 7.07 1.47
CA ILE A 294 -33.64 5.95 1.00
C ILE A 294 -34.38 4.64 1.24
N PRO A 295 -34.37 3.70 0.27
CA PRO A 295 -34.93 2.37 0.48
C PRO A 295 -34.34 1.71 1.72
N MET A 296 -35.20 1.09 2.53
CA MET A 296 -34.82 0.47 3.80
C MET A 296 -33.69 -0.57 3.65
N THR A 297 -33.52 -1.15 2.45
CA THR A 297 -32.42 -2.07 2.13
C THR A 297 -31.04 -1.43 2.08
N LEU A 298 -30.94 -0.17 1.62
CA LEU A 298 -29.68 0.58 1.56
C LEU A 298 -29.41 1.38 2.84
N PHE A 299 -30.45 1.68 3.62
CA PHE A 299 -30.30 2.53 4.79
C PHE A 299 -29.25 2.03 5.82
N PRO A 300 -29.19 0.74 6.21
CA PRO A 300 -28.21 0.23 7.18
C PRO A 300 -26.77 0.29 6.68
N LEU A 301 -26.60 0.35 5.36
CA LEU A 301 -25.30 0.33 4.70
C LEU A 301 -24.50 1.60 4.92
N ILE A 302 -25.19 2.73 4.85
CA ILE A 302 -24.63 4.07 4.99
C ILE A 302 -23.93 4.26 6.34
N PRO A 303 -24.60 4.05 7.50
CA PRO A 303 -23.94 4.17 8.79
C PRO A 303 -22.93 3.05 9.03
N ALA A 304 -23.11 1.85 8.46
CA ALA A 304 -22.13 0.78 8.55
C ALA A 304 -20.81 1.14 7.86
N VAL A 305 -20.87 1.73 6.66
CA VAL A 305 -19.68 2.21 5.93
C VAL A 305 -19.03 3.38 6.67
N ALA A 306 -19.82 4.33 7.20
CA ALA A 306 -19.30 5.43 8.00
C ALA A 306 -18.52 4.93 9.23
N ALA A 307 -19.11 4.00 9.98
CA ALA A 307 -18.48 3.38 11.14
C ALA A 307 -17.21 2.61 10.74
N PHE A 308 -17.26 1.86 9.63
CA PHE A 308 -16.11 1.13 9.13
C PHE A 308 -14.94 2.03 8.76
N ILE A 309 -15.18 3.17 8.11
CA ILE A 309 -14.15 4.17 7.80
C ILE A 309 -13.50 4.69 9.09
N LEU A 310 -14.31 5.02 10.11
CA LEU A 310 -13.79 5.48 11.40
C LEU A 310 -12.96 4.41 12.10
N VAL A 311 -13.40 3.15 12.11
CA VAL A 311 -12.63 2.04 12.68
C VAL A 311 -11.28 1.87 11.96
N ILE A 312 -11.24 1.99 10.62
CA ILE A 312 -9.97 1.91 9.88
C ILE A 312 -9.02 3.02 10.33
N ILE A 313 -9.51 4.27 10.43
CA ILE A 313 -8.70 5.42 10.86
C ILE A 313 -8.21 5.21 12.30
N ASP A 314 -9.10 4.81 13.20
CA ASP A 314 -8.81 4.57 14.61
C ASP A 314 -7.85 3.39 14.83
N VAL A 315 -7.77 2.44 13.90
CA VAL A 315 -6.83 1.32 13.95
C VAL A 315 -5.48 1.70 13.34
N MET A 316 -5.49 2.30 12.14
CA MET A 316 -4.26 2.60 11.40
C MET A 316 -3.44 3.72 12.04
N LEU A 317 -4.09 4.77 12.56
CA LEU A 317 -3.40 5.93 13.09
C LEU A 317 -2.60 5.62 14.37
N PRO A 318 -3.15 4.95 15.40
CA PRO A 318 -2.38 4.56 16.57
C PRO A 318 -1.24 3.61 16.25
N MET A 319 -1.41 2.69 15.30
CA MET A 319 -0.34 1.77 14.91
C MET A 319 0.88 2.52 14.33
N LEU A 320 0.63 3.53 13.48
CA LEU A 320 1.69 4.39 12.96
C LEU A 320 2.38 5.20 14.08
N ILE A 321 1.58 5.72 15.03
CA ILE A 321 2.09 6.45 16.20
C ILE A 321 2.93 5.51 17.09
N ASP A 322 2.53 4.26 17.25
CA ASP A 322 3.24 3.29 18.07
C ASP A 322 4.58 2.89 17.45
N VAL A 323 4.68 2.77 16.13
CA VAL A 323 5.98 2.60 15.45
C VAL A 323 6.92 3.75 15.81
N PHE A 324 6.41 4.98 15.77
CA PHE A 324 7.18 6.16 16.13
C PHE A 324 7.60 6.17 17.61
N LYS A 325 6.64 5.98 18.52
CA LYS A 325 6.87 5.97 19.98
C LYS A 325 7.84 4.88 20.39
N ASN A 326 7.67 3.66 19.88
CA ASN A 326 8.55 2.53 20.20
C ASN A 326 9.95 2.74 19.65
N SER A 327 10.09 3.31 18.44
CA SER A 327 11.40 3.66 17.89
C SER A 327 12.12 4.72 18.71
N LYS A 328 11.39 5.74 19.21
CA LYS A 328 11.93 6.80 20.08
C LYS A 328 12.30 6.25 21.46
N SER A 329 11.46 5.39 22.03
CA SER A 329 11.72 4.72 23.31
C SER A 329 12.98 3.85 23.23
N LEU A 330 13.10 3.06 22.16
CA LEU A 330 14.29 2.24 21.88
C LEU A 330 15.56 3.10 21.82
N GLN A 331 15.53 4.21 21.07
CA GLN A 331 16.67 5.12 20.97
C GLN A 331 17.04 5.74 22.33
N ALA A 332 16.05 6.14 23.13
CA ALA A 332 16.28 6.71 24.46
C ALA A 332 16.93 5.68 25.40
N LYS A 333 16.44 4.44 25.41
CA LYS A 333 17.04 3.34 26.18
C LYS A 333 18.49 3.10 25.77
N TRP A 334 18.77 3.05 24.46
CA TRP A 334 20.14 2.87 23.97
C TRP A 334 21.06 4.02 24.35
N ARG A 335 20.54 5.26 24.35
CA ARG A 335 21.29 6.43 24.80
C ARG A 335 21.63 6.36 26.28
N ASN A 336 20.69 5.88 27.11
CA ASN A 336 20.91 5.72 28.54
C ASN A 336 21.96 4.61 28.81
N ILE A 337 21.82 3.46 28.15
CA ILE A 337 22.78 2.36 28.29
C ILE A 337 24.18 2.78 27.82
N LEU A 338 24.28 3.54 26.73
CA LEU A 338 25.56 4.07 26.26
C LEU A 338 26.15 5.18 27.13
N GLY A 339 25.32 5.86 27.93
CA GLY A 339 25.79 6.82 28.92
C GLY A 339 26.55 6.16 30.08
N LEU A 340 26.25 4.89 30.36
CA LEU A 340 26.87 4.11 31.43
C LEU A 340 28.22 3.49 31.03
N ILE A 341 28.60 3.55 29.75
CA ILE A 341 29.83 2.94 29.24
C ILE A 341 30.83 4.03 28.83
N GLU A 342 31.88 4.23 29.62
CA GLU A 342 32.84 5.32 29.45
C GLU A 342 33.61 5.25 28.11
N ASP A 343 33.97 4.05 27.65
CA ASP A 343 34.86 3.85 26.50
C ASP A 343 34.19 3.96 25.11
N LYS A 344 32.91 4.34 25.03
CA LYS A 344 32.13 4.24 23.77
C LYS A 344 31.80 5.59 23.11
N LYS A 345 32.76 6.52 23.11
CA LYS A 345 32.61 7.86 22.49
C LYS A 345 32.16 7.78 21.02
N TYR A 346 32.73 6.88 20.22
CA TYR A 346 32.34 6.68 18.82
C TYR A 346 30.87 6.26 18.69
N LEU A 347 30.45 5.28 19.49
CA LEU A 347 29.09 4.74 19.41
C LEU A 347 28.04 5.74 19.88
N LYS A 348 28.36 6.52 20.91
CA LYS A 348 27.51 7.61 21.40
C LYS A 348 27.29 8.65 20.30
N ARG A 349 28.35 9.07 19.60
CA ARG A 349 28.26 9.97 18.44
C ARG A 349 27.42 9.36 17.31
N LYS A 350 27.66 8.09 16.99
CA LYS A 350 26.92 7.36 15.96
C LYS A 350 25.43 7.24 16.30
N LEU A 351 25.07 6.93 17.56
CA LEU A 351 23.67 6.89 17.98
C LEU A 351 23.01 8.26 17.96
N GLN A 352 23.74 9.32 18.32
CA GLN A 352 23.26 10.70 18.24
C GLN A 352 23.05 11.17 16.80
N SER A 353 23.83 10.67 15.83
CA SER A 353 23.62 10.97 14.42
C SER A 353 22.43 10.21 13.82
N LEU A 354 21.98 9.13 14.44
CA LEU A 354 20.79 8.41 13.99
C LEU A 354 19.54 9.24 14.29
N ARG A 355 18.85 9.67 13.23
CA ARG A 355 17.58 10.36 13.35
C ARG A 355 16.47 9.35 13.62
N THR A 356 15.62 9.61 14.61
CA THR A 356 14.37 8.84 14.76
C THR A 356 13.55 8.96 13.48
N PRO A 357 12.99 7.83 12.99
CA PRO A 357 12.14 7.85 11.82
C PRO A 357 10.92 8.69 12.19
N ARG A 358 10.62 9.75 11.44
CA ARG A 358 9.41 10.55 11.65
C ARG A 358 8.50 10.26 10.48
N ILE A 359 7.33 9.70 10.75
CA ILE A 359 6.28 9.52 9.76
C ILE A 359 5.48 10.81 9.79
N TYR A 360 5.67 11.69 8.80
CA TYR A 360 4.88 12.91 8.71
C TYR A 360 3.60 12.61 7.92
N ALA A 361 2.47 12.79 8.59
CA ALA A 361 1.16 12.80 7.97
C ALA A 361 0.88 14.20 7.39
N GLY A 362 1.49 14.57 6.26
CA GLY A 362 1.10 15.82 5.60
C GLY A 362 2.14 16.53 4.72
N THR A 363 1.58 17.34 3.83
CA THR A 363 2.07 17.85 2.53
C THR A 363 3.20 18.88 2.55
N VAL A 364 3.71 19.27 3.72
CA VAL A 364 4.82 20.24 3.82
C VAL A 364 6.10 19.50 4.17
N VAL A 365 6.52 18.59 3.28
CA VAL A 365 7.92 18.17 3.25
C VAL A 365 8.63 19.18 2.37
N ASN A 366 9.34 20.11 3.00
CA ASN A 366 10.26 20.97 2.27
C ASN A 366 11.42 20.07 1.79
N PRO A 367 11.49 19.68 0.50
CA PRO A 367 12.40 18.62 0.05
C PRO A 367 13.88 19.03 0.21
N MET A 368 14.16 20.34 0.32
CA MET A 368 15.51 20.85 0.54
C MET A 368 16.14 20.43 1.88
N LEU A 369 15.37 20.00 2.88
CA LEU A 369 15.93 19.54 4.16
C LEU A 369 16.24 18.04 4.21
N GLU A 370 15.74 17.25 3.26
CA GLU A 370 15.87 15.79 3.28
C GLU A 370 16.99 15.27 2.36
N TYR A 371 17.19 15.90 1.20
CA TYR A 371 18.26 15.50 0.26
C TYR A 371 19.68 15.82 0.73
N THR A 372 19.85 16.79 1.63
CA THR A 372 21.18 17.21 2.12
C THR A 372 21.85 16.17 3.04
N VAL A 373 21.10 15.19 3.56
CA VAL A 373 21.61 14.26 4.59
C VAL A 373 21.83 12.83 4.10
N VAL A 374 21.21 12.40 2.99
CA VAL A 374 21.38 11.02 2.48
C VAL A 374 22.66 10.86 1.65
N LYS A 375 23.10 11.92 0.96
CA LYS A 375 24.32 11.89 0.13
C LYS A 375 25.61 11.50 0.88
N PRO A 376 25.91 11.99 2.10
CA PRO A 376 27.19 11.67 2.75
C PRO A 376 27.30 10.22 3.27
N ILE A 377 26.20 9.49 3.46
CA ILE A 377 26.22 8.12 4.01
C ILE A 377 26.47 7.08 2.90
N ALA A 378 25.95 7.29 1.69
CA ALA A 378 26.18 6.37 0.57
C ALA A 378 27.64 6.39 0.08
N THR A 379 28.34 7.53 0.21
CA THR A 379 29.74 7.67 -0.23
C THR A 379 30.76 7.10 0.76
N THR A 380 30.38 6.83 2.01
CA THR A 380 31.31 6.35 3.06
C THR A 380 31.23 4.85 3.35
N LEU A 381 30.30 4.11 2.74
CA LEU A 381 30.08 2.68 3.01
C LEU A 381 30.55 1.73 1.90
N ILE A 382 31.26 2.23 0.88
CA ILE A 382 31.99 1.39 -0.07
C ILE A 382 33.46 1.40 0.35
N PRO A 383 33.97 0.37 1.07
CA PRO A 383 35.39 0.20 1.22
C PRO A 383 35.95 -0.19 -0.14
N THR A 384 36.58 0.76 -0.84
CA THR A 384 37.45 0.46 -1.96
C THR A 384 38.66 -0.30 -1.41
N THR A 385 38.64 -1.63 -1.47
CA THR A 385 39.86 -2.43 -1.30
C THR A 385 40.82 -2.07 -2.43
N PRO A 386 42.05 -1.62 -2.14
CA PRO A 386 43.06 -1.46 -3.18
C PRO A 386 43.39 -2.84 -3.74
N ILE A 387 43.14 -3.03 -5.03
CA ILE A 387 43.63 -4.18 -5.77
C ILE A 387 45.14 -3.96 -5.90
N ALA A 388 45.92 -4.71 -5.13
CA ALA A 388 47.36 -4.80 -5.30
C ALA A 388 47.63 -5.55 -6.61
N THR A 389 47.99 -4.81 -7.66
CA THR A 389 48.56 -5.35 -8.89
C THR A 389 50.04 -5.66 -8.66
N THR A 390 50.37 -6.94 -8.51
CA THR A 390 51.73 -7.45 -8.64
C THR A 390 52.13 -7.38 -10.12
N GLN A 391 53.02 -6.45 -10.47
CA GLN A 391 53.75 -6.43 -11.73
C GLN A 391 54.78 -7.56 -11.73
N SER A 392 54.57 -8.56 -12.57
CA SER A 392 55.58 -9.55 -12.94
C SER A 392 56.17 -9.16 -14.30
N CYS A 393 57.47 -8.91 -14.33
CA CYS A 393 58.26 -8.79 -15.54
C CYS A 393 58.30 -10.13 -16.28
N GLY A 394 57.91 -10.13 -17.56
CA GLY A 394 58.04 -11.27 -18.45
C GLY A 394 58.05 -10.82 -19.91
N ASN A 395 59.26 -10.75 -20.48
CA ASN A 395 59.55 -10.55 -21.89
C ASN A 395 58.82 -11.55 -22.81
N GLY A 396 58.46 -11.11 -24.02
CA GLY A 396 58.35 -12.03 -25.16
C GLY A 396 57.32 -11.69 -26.23
N LYS A 397 57.75 -10.93 -27.23
CA LYS A 397 57.55 -11.14 -28.67
C LYS A 397 56.14 -11.37 -29.26
N ASP A 398 55.86 -10.48 -30.21
CA ASP A 398 55.30 -10.71 -31.55
C ASP A 398 53.77 -10.75 -31.76
N SER A 399 53.41 -10.08 -32.87
CA SER A 399 52.23 -10.17 -33.73
C SER A 399 51.00 -9.28 -33.44
N LEU A 400 50.96 -8.22 -34.26
CA LEU A 400 49.80 -7.62 -34.92
C LEU A 400 48.61 -8.59 -35.12
N ILE A 401 47.40 -8.12 -34.79
CA ILE A 401 46.21 -8.03 -35.66
C ILE A 401 45.05 -7.51 -34.79
N THR A 402 44.56 -6.32 -35.12
CA THR A 402 43.41 -5.69 -34.47
C THR A 402 42.14 -6.17 -35.18
N THR A 403 41.42 -7.12 -34.59
CA THR A 403 40.04 -7.43 -34.95
C THR A 403 39.15 -7.39 -33.71
N THR A 404 38.19 -6.48 -33.77
CA THR A 404 37.13 -6.24 -32.78
C THR A 404 36.22 -7.47 -32.66
N PRO A 405 35.90 -7.98 -31.47
CA PRO A 405 34.79 -8.91 -31.31
C PRO A 405 33.60 -8.28 -30.58
N MET A 406 32.45 -8.36 -31.25
CA MET A 406 31.12 -8.29 -30.66
C MET A 406 30.99 -9.30 -29.50
N LEU A 407 30.53 -8.82 -28.34
CA LEU A 407 30.10 -9.65 -27.23
C LEU A 407 28.77 -10.33 -27.56
N ARG A 408 28.86 -11.61 -27.93
CA ARG A 408 27.75 -12.56 -28.04
C ARG A 408 27.46 -13.13 -26.65
N TYR A 409 26.33 -12.75 -26.06
CA TYR A 409 25.84 -13.36 -24.82
C TYR A 409 25.39 -14.81 -25.11
N LYS A 410 26.10 -15.79 -24.55
CA LYS A 410 25.77 -17.21 -24.61
C LYS A 410 24.94 -17.54 -23.36
N MET A 411 23.64 -17.74 -23.51
CA MET A 411 22.79 -18.32 -22.47
C MET A 411 23.07 -19.83 -22.38
N ASN A 412 23.63 -20.28 -21.26
CA ASN A 412 23.71 -21.70 -20.92
C ASN A 412 22.36 -22.16 -20.36
N SER A 413 21.66 -22.97 -21.13
CA SER A 413 20.47 -23.72 -20.71
C SER A 413 20.82 -25.18 -20.48
N HIS A 414 21.07 -25.60 -19.24
CA HIS A 414 21.03 -27.02 -18.87
C HIS A 414 20.61 -27.19 -17.41
N ASN A 415 19.36 -27.60 -17.21
CA ASN A 415 18.99 -28.58 -16.20
C ASN A 415 17.61 -29.15 -16.54
N LYS A 416 17.57 -30.36 -17.11
CA LYS A 416 16.37 -31.20 -17.18
C LYS A 416 16.30 -32.05 -15.91
N PRO A 417 15.16 -32.13 -15.21
CA PRO A 417 14.96 -33.11 -14.16
C PRO A 417 14.57 -34.48 -14.74
N ASN A 418 15.24 -35.52 -14.24
CA ASN A 418 14.92 -36.93 -14.47
C ASN A 418 13.62 -37.28 -13.73
N VAL A 419 12.59 -37.69 -14.48
CA VAL A 419 11.37 -38.31 -13.94
C VAL A 419 11.49 -39.81 -14.11
N LYS A 420 11.55 -40.55 -12.99
CA LYS A 420 11.35 -42.01 -12.96
C LYS A 420 9.85 -42.29 -12.92
N ALA A 421 9.38 -43.13 -13.84
CA ALA A 421 8.04 -43.72 -13.80
C ALA A 421 7.99 -44.86 -12.77
N PRO A 422 6.85 -45.11 -12.11
CA PRO A 422 6.63 -46.32 -11.33
C PRO A 422 6.12 -47.46 -12.22
N GLY A 423 6.57 -48.67 -11.92
CA GLY A 423 5.95 -49.93 -12.36
C GLY A 423 4.90 -50.42 -11.37
#